data_AF-A0A562RDB3-F1
#
_entry.id   AF-A0A562RDB3-F1
#
_cell.length_a   1.000
_cell.length_b   1.000
_cell.length_c   1.000
_cell.angle_alpha   90.00
_cell.angle_beta   90.00
_cell.angle_gamma   90.00
#
_symmetry.space_group_name_H-M   'P 1'
#
loop_
_entity.id
_entity.type
_entity.pdbx_description
1 polymer ?
#
loop_
_entity_poly.entity_id
_entity_poly.type
_entity_poly.pdbx_seq_one_letter_code
_entity_poly.pdbx_strand_id
1 'polypeptide(L)'
;MIRISTIFIAICMVLVAASLGLVLYAAAGISGTESAIVALTALTFLILYNAVSMRLRDRSDVGGQIADLSRGTADLARQVAEFGRRLAAMEGRIASSNSTNSDRIQSVVGEINELGGLVRQLASTVSAHEDLLAGAAPGPAAAAVAGPEQEAPIDLIAPFEERQAAAPLPPFPAPPAVQPRPAAAVQTHTANAVPAANGRNQTQLLATLRNAIDENRIDIFLQPMVTLPQRKVRFYEAVTRVRDERDQLIAAEDFISIAEASGLIGRIDNMVMLRCVQVLRRLMVRNKDVGVFCNVAASTLGNSTTFAQCLDFLEANRALAPSLVLEFKQSTFRNLGPAETENLAALAQRGFRFSIDHVTDLRIEPRELADRGVRFIKVPATLLLDPRQASTSDIHPSDLSDLLGRFGIDLIAERIEGERAVVDLLDYDVRFGQGFLFAPPRPLRPEGASATGGASPNQAQDTQGPNGSGTQSSGATSSAPPPQRITGNAALARRI
;
A
#
# COMPACT_ATOMS: atom_id res chain seq x y z
N MET A 1 -11.62 14.70 -31.96
CA MET A 1 -12.46 15.58 -31.13
C MET A 1 -11.71 16.89 -30.92
N ILE A 2 -12.10 17.96 -31.62
CA ILE A 2 -11.51 19.30 -31.42
C ILE A 2 -11.78 19.67 -29.96
N ARG A 3 -10.74 19.86 -29.15
CA ARG A 3 -10.88 20.12 -27.71
C ARG A 3 -11.74 21.38 -27.55
N ILE A 4 -12.75 21.34 -26.68
CA ILE A 4 -13.66 22.47 -26.39
C ILE A 4 -12.88 23.78 -26.12
N SER A 5 -11.68 23.65 -25.56
CA SER A 5 -10.73 24.74 -25.34
C SER A 5 -10.27 25.44 -26.62
N THR A 6 -10.05 24.73 -27.74
CA THR A 6 -9.60 25.33 -29.01
C THR A 6 -10.68 26.21 -29.63
N ILE A 7 -11.93 25.81 -29.50
CA ILE A 7 -13.10 26.57 -29.97
C ILE A 7 -13.27 27.84 -29.14
N PHE A 8 -13.14 27.73 -27.81
CA PHE A 8 -13.20 28.87 -26.90
C PHE A 8 -12.12 29.92 -27.21
N ILE A 9 -10.87 29.49 -27.43
CA ILE A 9 -9.75 30.38 -27.76
C ILE A 9 -10.00 31.12 -29.09
N ALA A 10 -10.52 30.42 -30.11
CA ALA A 10 -10.84 31.04 -31.40
C ALA A 10 -11.93 32.12 -31.27
N ILE A 11 -12.97 31.86 -30.47
CA ILE A 11 -14.03 32.84 -30.19
C ILE A 11 -13.45 34.09 -29.51
N CYS A 12 -12.58 33.92 -28.51
CA CYS A 12 -11.92 35.03 -27.83
C CYS A 12 -11.04 35.86 -28.79
N MET A 13 -10.29 35.24 -29.69
CA MET A 13 -9.45 35.96 -30.66
C MET A 13 -10.28 36.84 -31.60
N VAL A 14 -11.42 36.33 -32.07
CA VAL A 14 -12.35 37.10 -32.92
C VAL A 14 -12.93 38.28 -32.15
N LEU A 15 -13.36 38.07 -30.89
CA LEU A 15 -13.90 39.14 -30.05
C LEU A 15 -12.86 40.24 -29.77
N VAL A 16 -11.62 39.87 -29.47
CA VAL A 16 -10.53 40.83 -29.20
C VAL A 16 -10.21 41.65 -30.46
N ALA A 17 -10.10 41.00 -31.63
CA ALA A 17 -9.81 41.69 -32.87
C ALA A 17 -10.96 42.63 -33.31
N ALA A 18 -12.21 42.17 -33.16
CA ALA A 18 -13.40 42.99 -33.46
C ALA A 18 -13.52 44.18 -32.50
N SER A 19 -13.25 43.98 -31.21
CA SER A 19 -13.24 45.06 -30.20
C SER A 19 -12.16 46.10 -30.53
N LEU A 20 -10.98 45.68 -30.97
CA LEU A 20 -9.90 46.60 -31.37
C LEU A 20 -10.33 47.46 -32.57
N GLY A 21 -10.93 46.85 -33.60
CA GLY A 21 -11.47 47.59 -34.75
C GLY A 21 -12.54 48.61 -34.36
N LEU A 22 -13.46 48.21 -33.48
CA LEU A 22 -14.53 49.09 -32.99
C LEU A 22 -13.98 50.29 -32.20
N VAL A 23 -12.99 50.07 -31.35
CA VAL A 23 -12.33 51.14 -30.59
C VAL A 23 -11.61 52.11 -31.52
N LEU A 24 -10.91 51.63 -32.55
CA LEU A 24 -10.25 52.49 -33.53
C LEU A 24 -11.24 53.33 -34.34
N TYR A 25 -12.40 52.77 -34.68
CA TYR A 25 -13.47 53.51 -35.34
C TYR A 25 -14.10 54.57 -34.43
N ALA A 26 -14.46 54.19 -33.19
CA ALA A 26 -15.23 55.05 -32.29
C ALA A 26 -14.39 56.09 -31.53
N ALA A 27 -13.17 55.75 -31.13
CA ALA A 27 -12.33 56.59 -30.26
C ALA A 27 -11.23 57.33 -31.02
N ALA A 28 -10.68 56.73 -32.09
CA ALA A 28 -9.61 57.35 -32.88
C ALA A 28 -10.11 58.05 -34.15
N GLY A 29 -11.42 57.97 -34.46
CA GLY A 29 -12.03 58.64 -35.61
C GLY A 29 -11.57 58.10 -36.97
N ILE A 30 -10.99 56.90 -37.00
CA ILE A 30 -10.47 56.25 -38.20
C ILE A 30 -11.64 55.78 -39.07
N SER A 31 -11.49 55.81 -40.39
CA SER A 31 -12.55 55.37 -41.30
C SER A 31 -12.95 53.91 -41.06
N GLY A 32 -14.21 53.56 -41.36
CA GLY A 32 -14.72 52.21 -41.15
C GLY A 32 -13.94 51.14 -41.94
N THR A 33 -13.42 51.50 -43.12
CA THR A 33 -12.59 50.63 -43.95
C THR A 33 -11.20 50.42 -43.37
N GLU A 34 -10.56 51.46 -42.85
CA GLU A 34 -9.23 51.37 -42.26
C GLU A 34 -9.24 50.58 -40.94
N SER A 35 -10.23 50.84 -40.08
CA SER A 35 -10.42 50.10 -38.82
C SER A 35 -10.72 48.61 -39.04
N ALA A 36 -11.48 48.27 -40.09
CA ALA A 36 -11.72 46.87 -40.48
C ALA A 36 -10.45 46.15 -40.95
N ILE A 37 -9.57 46.83 -41.70
CA ILE A 37 -8.27 46.28 -42.12
C ILE A 37 -7.38 46.02 -40.89
N VAL A 38 -7.36 46.93 -39.91
CA VAL A 38 -6.60 46.75 -38.67
C VAL A 38 -7.14 45.58 -37.83
N ALA A 39 -8.46 45.42 -37.73
CA ALA A 39 -9.05 44.27 -37.05
C ALA A 39 -8.69 42.93 -37.72
N LEU A 40 -8.74 42.87 -39.06
CA LEU A 40 -8.43 41.65 -39.81
C LEU A 40 -6.94 41.28 -39.71
N THR A 41 -6.06 42.28 -39.75
CA THR A 41 -4.60 42.08 -39.56
C THR A 41 -4.27 41.64 -38.14
N ALA A 42 -4.91 42.21 -37.11
CA ALA A 42 -4.77 41.74 -35.74
C ALA A 42 -5.26 40.28 -35.57
N LEU A 43 -6.41 39.93 -36.16
CA LEU A 43 -6.96 38.58 -36.11
C LEU A 43 -6.02 37.56 -36.76
N THR A 44 -5.50 37.87 -37.95
CA THR A 44 -4.57 36.98 -38.66
C THR A 44 -3.27 36.78 -37.89
N PHE A 45 -2.75 37.83 -37.23
CA PHE A 45 -1.59 37.72 -36.36
C PHE A 45 -1.85 36.83 -35.13
N LEU A 46 -2.98 37.01 -34.44
CA LEU A 46 -3.40 36.19 -33.30
C LEU A 46 -3.53 34.71 -33.67
N ILE A 47 -4.13 34.41 -34.82
CA ILE A 47 -4.27 33.05 -35.35
C ILE A 47 -2.89 32.45 -35.64
N LEU A 48 -2.01 33.19 -36.32
CA LEU A 48 -0.67 32.73 -36.66
C LEU A 48 0.18 32.48 -35.41
N TYR A 49 0.14 33.39 -34.44
CA TYR A 49 0.82 33.25 -33.16
C TYR A 49 0.38 31.98 -32.43
N ASN A 50 -0.93 31.77 -32.28
CA ASN A 50 -1.45 30.57 -31.62
C ASN A 50 -1.09 29.27 -32.35
N ALA A 51 -1.12 29.27 -33.69
CA ALA A 51 -0.72 28.11 -34.48
C ALA A 51 0.78 27.77 -34.30
N VAL A 52 1.65 28.79 -34.24
CA VAL A 52 3.09 28.59 -33.98
C VAL A 52 3.32 28.14 -32.54
N SER A 53 2.69 28.76 -31.56
CA SER A 53 2.80 28.37 -30.15
C SER A 53 2.33 26.93 -29.91
N MET A 54 1.23 26.50 -30.54
CA MET A 54 0.79 25.10 -30.48
C MET A 54 1.80 24.15 -31.11
N ARG A 55 2.37 24.48 -32.27
CA ARG A 55 3.40 23.66 -32.92
C ARG A 55 4.68 23.54 -32.10
N LEU A 56 5.08 24.60 -31.39
CA LEU A 56 6.25 24.56 -30.52
C LEU A 56 6.00 23.68 -29.28
N ARG A 57 4.80 23.76 -28.69
CA ARG A 57 4.39 22.91 -27.56
C ARG A 57 4.28 21.43 -27.94
N ASP A 58 3.69 21.14 -29.10
CA ASP A 58 3.62 19.77 -29.61
C ASP A 58 5.03 19.21 -29.90
N ARG A 59 5.96 20.03 -30.42
CA ARG A 59 7.36 19.61 -30.63
C ARG A 59 8.09 19.33 -29.31
N SER A 60 7.85 20.10 -28.25
CA SER A 60 8.43 19.83 -26.93
C SER A 60 7.86 18.56 -26.31
N ASP A 61 6.56 18.32 -26.44
CA ASP A 61 5.90 17.12 -25.91
C ASP A 61 6.37 15.85 -26.63
N VAL A 62 6.49 15.91 -27.97
CA VAL A 62 7.07 14.82 -28.77
C VAL A 62 8.54 14.59 -28.44
N GLY A 63 9.31 15.65 -28.21
CA GLY A 63 10.71 15.55 -27.77
C GLY A 63 10.84 14.85 -26.41
N GLY A 64 9.95 15.15 -25.46
CA GLY A 64 9.87 14.46 -24.17
C GLY A 64 9.54 12.98 -24.30
N GLN A 65 8.54 12.63 -25.12
CA GLN A 65 8.16 11.24 -25.38
C GLN A 65 9.29 10.43 -26.05
N ILE A 66 10.04 11.04 -26.96
CA ILE A 66 11.22 10.41 -27.59
C ILE A 66 12.34 10.19 -26.55
N ALA A 67 12.57 11.16 -25.66
CA ALA A 67 13.56 11.02 -24.59
C ALA A 67 13.18 9.95 -23.56
N ASP A 68 11.89 9.80 -23.26
CA ASP A 68 11.37 8.76 -22.36
C ASP A 68 11.43 7.38 -23.02
N LEU A 69 11.12 7.27 -24.32
CA LEU A 69 11.27 6.02 -25.08
C LEU A 69 12.73 5.60 -25.18
N SER A 70 13.65 6.54 -25.41
CA SER A 70 15.09 6.29 -25.44
C SER A 70 15.60 5.79 -24.09
N ARG A 71 15.19 6.42 -22.98
CA ARG A 71 15.48 5.93 -21.62
C ARG A 71 14.91 4.53 -21.38
N GLY A 72 13.67 4.27 -21.78
CA GLY A 72 13.05 2.95 -21.70
C GLY A 72 13.82 1.86 -22.48
N THR A 73 14.33 2.18 -23.68
CA THR A 73 15.14 1.23 -24.45
C THR A 73 16.51 0.96 -23.82
N ALA A 74 17.13 1.97 -23.19
CA ALA A 74 18.40 1.79 -22.48
C ALA A 74 18.23 0.92 -21.22
N ASP A 75 17.14 1.11 -20.48
CA ASP A 75 16.81 0.29 -19.31
C ASP A 75 16.51 -1.16 -19.71
N LEU A 76 15.79 -1.36 -20.82
CA LEU A 76 15.54 -2.69 -21.36
C LEU A 76 16.84 -3.40 -21.76
N ALA A 77 17.76 -2.70 -22.42
CA ALA A 77 19.07 -3.24 -22.77
C ALA A 77 19.87 -3.66 -21.53
N ARG A 78 19.80 -2.86 -20.46
CA ARG A 78 20.45 -3.16 -19.18
C ARG A 78 19.83 -4.38 -18.49
N GLN A 79 18.51 -4.52 -18.51
CA GLN A 79 17.80 -5.69 -17.99
C GLN A 79 18.15 -6.96 -18.77
N VAL A 80 18.22 -6.89 -20.10
CA VAL A 80 18.62 -8.04 -20.94
C VAL A 80 20.07 -8.46 -20.65
N ALA A 81 20.99 -7.50 -20.49
CA ALA A 81 22.37 -7.80 -20.12
C ALA A 81 22.49 -8.42 -18.72
N GLU A 82 21.65 -7.99 -17.77
CA GLU A 82 21.61 -8.59 -16.44
C GLU A 82 21.00 -9.99 -16.44
N PHE A 83 19.95 -10.21 -17.24
CA PHE A 83 19.38 -11.52 -17.46
C PHE A 83 20.41 -12.50 -18.04
N GLY A 84 21.20 -12.06 -19.03
CA GLY A 84 22.30 -12.85 -19.59
C GLY A 84 23.35 -13.25 -18.54
N ARG A 85 23.73 -12.33 -17.64
CA ARG A 85 24.65 -12.65 -16.53
C ARG A 85 24.05 -13.63 -15.52
N ARG A 86 22.76 -13.50 -15.22
CA ARG A 86 22.05 -14.44 -14.32
C ARG A 86 21.92 -15.83 -14.94
N LEU A 87 21.66 -15.91 -16.24
CA LEU A 87 21.59 -17.17 -16.97
C LEU A 87 22.94 -17.89 -16.95
N ALA A 88 24.03 -17.17 -17.24
CA ALA A 88 25.39 -17.71 -17.19
C ALA A 88 25.78 -18.20 -15.78
N ALA A 89 25.40 -17.46 -14.73
CA ALA A 89 25.62 -17.88 -13.36
C ALA A 89 24.79 -19.14 -12.99
N MET A 90 23.57 -19.25 -13.51
CA MET A 90 22.71 -20.42 -13.30
C MET A 90 23.24 -21.66 -14.01
N GLU A 91 23.70 -21.52 -15.26
CA GLU A 91 24.37 -22.60 -15.99
C GLU A 91 25.62 -23.09 -15.27
N GLY A 92 26.44 -22.17 -14.73
CA GLY A 92 27.61 -22.53 -13.91
C GLY A 92 27.26 -23.32 -12.64
N ARG A 93 26.14 -22.99 -11.97
CA ARG A 93 25.64 -23.73 -10.80
C ARG A 93 25.06 -25.09 -11.17
N ILE A 94 24.36 -25.20 -12.29
CA ILE A 94 23.82 -26.47 -12.78
C ILE A 94 24.98 -27.41 -13.15
N ALA A 95 26.01 -26.90 -13.83
CA ALA A 95 27.20 -27.67 -14.18
C ALA A 95 27.93 -28.21 -12.94
N SER A 96 28.14 -27.39 -11.91
CA SER A 96 28.82 -27.82 -10.67
C SER A 96 27.96 -28.73 -9.79
N SER A 97 26.63 -28.53 -9.76
CA SER A 97 25.72 -29.41 -9.07
C SER A 97 25.62 -30.79 -9.75
N ASN A 98 25.76 -30.84 -11.07
CA ASN A 98 25.73 -32.10 -11.83
C ASN A 98 27.04 -32.90 -11.68
N SER A 99 28.19 -32.22 -11.61
CA SER A 99 29.48 -32.89 -11.37
C SER A 99 29.54 -33.49 -9.96
N THR A 100 29.13 -32.74 -8.94
CA THR A 100 29.09 -33.23 -7.54
C THR A 100 28.10 -34.37 -7.34
N ASN A 101 26.96 -34.35 -8.05
CA ASN A 101 26.00 -35.46 -8.01
C ASN A 101 26.54 -36.71 -8.73
N SER A 102 27.25 -36.54 -9.85
CA SER A 102 27.91 -37.65 -10.56
C SER A 102 28.99 -38.30 -9.70
N ASP A 103 29.81 -37.51 -9.00
CA ASP A 103 30.84 -38.03 -8.07
C ASP A 103 30.23 -38.83 -6.92
N ARG A 104 29.10 -38.36 -6.37
CA ARG A 104 28.35 -39.10 -5.32
C ARG A 104 27.80 -40.43 -5.82
N ILE A 105 27.22 -40.44 -7.02
CA ILE A 105 26.70 -41.67 -7.64
C ILE A 105 27.85 -42.66 -7.86
N GLN A 106 29.00 -42.19 -8.35
CA GLN A 106 30.17 -43.04 -8.58
C GLN A 106 30.73 -43.64 -7.27
N SER A 107 30.73 -42.88 -6.17
CA SER A 107 31.11 -43.37 -4.84
C SER A 107 30.17 -44.49 -4.36
N VAL A 108 28.85 -44.28 -4.47
CA VAL A 108 27.84 -45.28 -4.08
C VAL A 108 27.96 -46.55 -4.93
N VAL A 109 28.21 -46.42 -6.23
CA VAL A 109 28.46 -47.57 -7.12
C VAL A 109 29.74 -48.32 -6.70
N GLY A 110 30.76 -47.62 -6.25
CA GLY A 110 31.97 -48.22 -5.66
C GLY A 110 31.63 -49.07 -4.42
N GLU A 111 30.92 -48.49 -3.46
CA GLU A 111 30.50 -49.18 -2.22
C GLU A 111 29.61 -50.40 -2.51
N ILE A 112 28.70 -50.32 -3.47
CA ILE A 112 27.85 -51.46 -3.89
C ILE A 112 28.69 -52.59 -4.48
N ASN A 113 29.72 -52.27 -5.28
CA ASN A 113 30.61 -53.29 -5.84
C ASN A 113 31.48 -53.97 -4.77
N GLU A 114 31.96 -53.21 -3.78
CA GLU A 114 32.69 -53.76 -2.63
C GLU A 114 31.80 -54.68 -1.78
N LEU A 115 30.58 -54.26 -1.48
CA LEU A 115 29.57 -55.08 -0.81
C LEU A 115 29.27 -56.36 -1.61
N GLY A 116 29.14 -56.27 -2.94
CA GLY A 116 28.97 -57.43 -3.82
C GLY A 116 30.19 -58.36 -3.84
N GLY A 117 31.39 -57.85 -3.60
CA GLY A 117 32.60 -58.64 -3.39
C GLY A 117 32.56 -59.41 -2.07
N LEU A 118 32.23 -58.72 -0.98
CA LEU A 118 32.10 -59.29 0.37
C LEU A 118 31.03 -60.38 0.42
N VAL A 119 29.88 -60.18 -0.21
CA VAL A 119 28.80 -61.18 -0.28
C VAL A 119 29.27 -62.45 -1.01
N ARG A 120 30.02 -62.31 -2.11
CA ARG A 120 30.59 -63.47 -2.83
C ARG A 120 31.63 -64.21 -1.98
N GLN A 121 32.45 -63.48 -1.24
CA GLN A 121 33.43 -64.08 -0.34
C GLN A 121 32.75 -64.81 0.82
N LEU A 122 31.71 -64.23 1.41
CA LEU A 122 30.89 -64.87 2.44
C LEU A 122 30.25 -66.15 1.90
N ALA A 123 29.66 -66.11 0.70
CA ALA A 123 29.08 -67.27 0.04
C ALA A 123 30.11 -68.39 -0.18
N SER A 124 31.32 -68.04 -0.63
CA SER A 124 32.40 -69.02 -0.80
C SER A 124 32.86 -69.64 0.53
N THR A 125 32.84 -68.85 1.61
CA THR A 125 33.25 -69.30 2.95
C THR A 125 32.19 -70.23 3.54
N VAL A 126 30.90 -69.89 3.37
CA VAL A 126 29.77 -70.73 3.81
C VAL A 126 29.75 -72.05 3.04
N SER A 127 29.96 -72.03 1.72
CA SER A 127 30.06 -73.25 0.91
C SER A 127 31.23 -74.14 1.36
N ALA A 128 32.39 -73.55 1.64
CA ALA A 128 33.55 -74.30 2.16
C ALA A 128 33.30 -74.88 3.57
N HIS A 129 32.46 -74.23 4.38
CA HIS A 129 32.08 -74.71 5.70
C HIS A 129 31.05 -75.85 5.62
N GLU A 130 30.09 -75.78 4.68
CA GLU A 130 29.18 -76.90 4.38
C GLU A 130 29.94 -78.14 3.91
N ASP A 131 30.95 -77.99 3.05
CA ASP A 131 31.78 -79.11 2.58
C ASP A 131 32.59 -79.76 3.72
N LEU A 132 33.09 -78.95 4.66
CA LEU A 132 33.80 -79.43 5.86
C LEU A 132 32.87 -80.16 6.84
N LEU A 133 31.62 -79.69 6.98
CA LEU A 133 30.61 -80.33 7.81
C LEU A 133 30.08 -81.62 7.18
N ALA A 134 29.97 -81.67 5.84
CA ALA A 134 29.58 -82.88 5.10
C ALA A 134 30.65 -83.99 5.13
N GLY A 135 31.92 -83.63 5.34
CA GLY A 135 33.04 -84.57 5.47
C GLY A 135 33.21 -85.23 6.85
N ALA A 136 32.53 -84.74 7.88
CA ALA A 136 32.69 -85.20 9.27
C ALA A 136 31.43 -85.93 9.77
N ALA A 137 31.21 -87.16 9.27
CA ALA A 137 30.21 -88.06 9.85
C ALA A 137 30.83 -88.95 10.94
N PRO A 138 30.07 -89.22 12.02
CA PRO A 138 29.97 -90.58 12.51
C PRO A 138 28.49 -91.01 12.57
N GLY A 139 28.16 -92.16 11.98
CA GLY A 139 26.89 -92.85 12.24
C GLY A 139 27.02 -93.88 13.37
N PRO A 140 25.99 -94.69 13.66
CA PRO A 140 24.55 -94.49 13.41
C PRO A 140 23.68 -94.90 14.63
N ALA A 141 22.48 -94.30 14.82
CA ALA A 141 21.36 -94.97 15.50
C ALA A 141 20.01 -94.22 15.35
N ALA A 142 19.02 -94.95 14.81
CA ALA A 142 17.61 -95.01 15.18
C ALA A 142 16.64 -93.80 14.98
N ALA A 143 15.66 -94.08 14.11
CA ALA A 143 14.22 -93.90 14.30
C ALA A 143 13.56 -92.50 14.18
N ALA A 144 12.97 -92.29 13.01
CA ALA A 144 11.56 -91.92 12.75
C ALA A 144 10.90 -90.76 13.54
N VAL A 145 10.32 -89.80 12.80
CA VAL A 145 8.87 -89.49 12.66
C VAL A 145 8.64 -87.99 12.33
N ALA A 146 7.91 -87.76 11.23
CA ALA A 146 7.03 -86.63 10.86
C ALA A 146 7.51 -85.15 10.95
N GLY A 147 7.38 -84.40 9.84
CA GLY A 147 7.13 -82.95 9.88
C GLY A 147 5.62 -82.64 10.05
N PRO A 148 5.11 -81.42 9.80
CA PRO A 148 5.73 -80.09 9.61
C PRO A 148 5.17 -79.02 10.59
N GLU A 149 5.77 -77.83 10.73
CA GLU A 149 5.15 -76.59 11.31
C GLU A 149 6.17 -75.43 11.20
N GLN A 150 6.04 -74.43 10.33
CA GLN A 150 5.13 -73.27 10.30
C GLN A 150 5.47 -72.20 11.36
N GLU A 151 6.17 -71.15 10.90
CA GLU A 151 6.50 -69.93 11.67
C GLU A 151 5.23 -69.18 12.10
N ALA A 152 5.15 -68.84 13.39
CA ALA A 152 4.17 -67.93 13.96
C ALA A 152 4.82 -66.57 14.30
N PRO A 153 4.13 -65.43 14.08
CA PRO A 153 4.60 -64.12 14.44
C PRO A 153 4.37 -63.79 15.92
N ILE A 154 5.22 -62.90 16.44
CA ILE A 154 5.26 -62.39 17.81
C ILE A 154 4.07 -61.45 18.05
N ASP A 155 3.25 -61.76 19.07
CA ASP A 155 2.31 -60.82 19.68
C ASP A 155 2.22 -61.14 21.19
N LEU A 156 2.62 -60.18 22.05
CA LEU A 156 2.46 -60.30 23.50
C LEU A 156 2.11 -58.93 24.08
N ILE A 157 0.79 -58.73 24.13
CA ILE A 157 0.09 -57.80 25.01
C ILE A 157 0.27 -58.29 26.46
N ALA A 158 0.66 -57.40 27.37
CA ALA A 158 0.58 -57.62 28.81
C ALA A 158 -0.56 -56.77 29.40
N PRO A 159 -1.50 -57.34 30.16
CA PRO A 159 -2.41 -56.58 31.00
C PRO A 159 -1.79 -56.39 32.40
N PHE A 160 -1.96 -55.21 33.01
CA PHE A 160 -1.66 -55.04 34.43
C PHE A 160 -2.82 -54.34 35.15
N GLU A 161 -3.09 -54.88 36.33
CA GLU A 161 -4.31 -54.82 37.12
C GLU A 161 -4.56 -53.50 37.86
N GLU A 162 -5.85 -53.30 38.16
CA GLU A 162 -6.38 -52.30 39.09
C GLU A 162 -5.90 -52.50 40.53
N ARG A 163 -5.59 -51.38 41.22
CA ARG A 163 -5.79 -51.27 42.67
C ARG A 163 -6.16 -49.85 43.10
N GLN A 164 -7.14 -49.80 43.99
CA GLN A 164 -7.92 -48.64 44.43
C GLN A 164 -7.30 -47.90 45.63
N ALA A 165 -7.71 -46.62 45.73
CA ALA A 165 -8.01 -45.82 46.92
C ALA A 165 -6.89 -45.12 47.71
N ALA A 166 -6.94 -43.78 47.72
CA ALA A 166 -6.97 -42.95 48.94
C ALA A 166 -7.29 -41.45 48.68
N ALA A 167 -8.44 -41.03 49.21
CA ALA A 167 -8.82 -39.76 49.87
C ALA A 167 -8.67 -38.35 49.23
N PRO A 168 -9.59 -37.39 49.57
CA PRO A 168 -9.83 -36.16 48.83
C PRO A 168 -9.16 -34.90 49.43
N LEU A 169 -8.91 -33.90 48.57
CA LEU A 169 -8.45 -32.54 48.95
C LEU A 169 -9.61 -31.52 48.93
N PRO A 170 -9.55 -30.44 49.75
CA PRO A 170 -10.69 -29.59 50.14
C PRO A 170 -11.05 -28.46 49.14
N PRO A 171 -12.21 -27.78 49.32
CA PRO A 171 -12.78 -26.86 48.34
C PRO A 171 -12.33 -25.39 48.46
N PHE A 172 -12.57 -24.66 47.37
CA PHE A 172 -12.46 -23.21 47.16
C PHE A 172 -12.98 -22.32 48.32
N PRO A 173 -12.40 -21.11 48.51
CA PRO A 173 -13.11 -19.99 49.09
C PRO A 173 -13.70 -19.04 48.03
N ALA A 174 -14.90 -18.55 48.33
CA ALA A 174 -15.68 -17.55 47.59
C ALA A 174 -15.23 -16.10 47.95
N PRO A 175 -15.73 -15.05 47.25
CA PRO A 175 -15.18 -13.68 47.29
C PRO A 175 -15.78 -12.84 48.43
N PRO A 176 -15.13 -11.73 48.84
CA PRO A 176 -15.78 -10.74 49.68
C PRO A 176 -16.39 -9.59 48.88
N ALA A 177 -17.33 -8.94 49.57
CA ALA A 177 -18.44 -8.16 49.08
C ALA A 177 -18.15 -6.67 48.82
N VAL A 178 -19.12 -6.09 48.12
CA VAL A 178 -19.39 -4.68 47.81
C VAL A 178 -19.60 -3.84 49.08
N GLN A 179 -19.13 -2.57 49.06
CA GLN A 179 -19.82 -1.29 49.44
C GLN A 179 -18.80 -0.23 49.95
N PRO A 180 -19.13 1.08 50.03
CA PRO A 180 -20.05 1.90 49.23
C PRO A 180 -19.40 3.21 48.71
N ARG A 181 -20.06 3.82 47.73
CA ARG A 181 -19.82 5.18 47.20
C ARG A 181 -20.25 6.25 48.23
N PRO A 182 -19.59 7.43 48.27
CA PRO A 182 -20.26 8.68 48.58
C PRO A 182 -20.16 9.70 47.44
N ALA A 183 -21.00 10.72 47.59
CA ALA A 183 -21.62 11.51 46.54
C ALA A 183 -20.82 12.72 46.02
N ALA A 184 -21.34 13.17 44.88
CA ALA A 184 -21.16 14.42 44.14
C ALA A 184 -20.53 15.65 44.84
N ALA A 185 -19.69 16.35 44.06
CA ALA A 185 -19.59 17.80 44.08
C ALA A 185 -19.56 18.30 42.61
N VAL A 186 -20.27 19.40 42.37
CA VAL A 186 -20.58 19.99 41.06
C VAL A 186 -19.84 21.33 40.87
N GLN A 187 -19.41 21.62 39.63
CA GLN A 187 -18.92 22.90 39.02
C GLN A 187 -17.39 23.15 39.05
N THR A 188 -16.73 23.49 37.94
CA THR A 188 -17.05 24.60 36.99
C THR A 188 -16.63 24.33 35.53
N HIS A 189 -17.39 24.87 34.58
CA HIS A 189 -17.09 24.91 33.14
C HIS A 189 -15.97 25.90 32.79
N THR A 190 -14.93 25.45 32.07
CA THR A 190 -14.15 26.27 31.12
C THR A 190 -13.51 25.40 30.02
N ALA A 191 -13.79 25.76 28.76
CA ALA A 191 -13.06 25.47 27.49
C ALA A 191 -12.76 24.01 27.08
N ASN A 192 -13.45 23.56 26.03
CA ASN A 192 -13.25 22.27 25.33
C ASN A 192 -11.84 22.15 24.72
N ALA A 193 -11.00 21.34 25.36
CA ALA A 193 -9.95 20.56 24.72
C ALA A 193 -10.35 19.07 24.82
N VAL A 194 -10.29 18.33 23.72
CA VAL A 194 -10.48 16.87 23.74
C VAL A 194 -9.37 16.26 24.61
N PRO A 195 -9.67 15.53 25.70
CA PRO A 195 -8.64 15.02 26.57
C PRO A 195 -7.91 13.85 25.89
N ALA A 196 -6.59 13.96 25.80
CA ALA A 196 -5.71 12.82 25.55
C ALA A 196 -5.98 11.75 26.62
N ALA A 197 -6.23 10.51 26.19
CA ALA A 197 -6.55 9.40 27.06
C ALA A 197 -5.29 8.93 27.83
N ASN A 198 -5.04 9.51 29.00
CA ASN A 198 -4.19 8.90 30.02
C ASN A 198 -4.92 7.66 30.61
N GLY A 199 -4.22 6.52 30.72
CA GLY A 199 -4.48 5.55 31.80
C GLY A 199 -4.77 4.08 31.50
N ARG A 200 -4.57 3.55 30.28
CA ARG A 200 -4.55 2.08 30.13
C ARG A 200 -3.24 1.55 30.71
N ASN A 201 -3.33 0.66 31.70
CA ASN A 201 -2.16 -0.06 32.20
C ASN A 201 -1.52 -0.83 31.03
N GLN A 202 -0.20 -0.73 30.86
CA GLN A 202 0.55 -1.36 29.77
C GLN A 202 0.24 -2.87 29.67
N THR A 203 0.05 -3.55 30.80
CA THR A 203 -0.33 -4.97 30.84
C THR A 203 -1.72 -5.21 30.26
N GLN A 204 -2.69 -4.34 30.57
CA GLN A 204 -4.05 -4.45 30.02
C GLN A 204 -4.06 -4.18 28.52
N LEU A 205 -3.32 -3.16 28.06
CA LEU A 205 -3.23 -2.85 26.64
C LEU A 205 -2.54 -3.98 25.86
N LEU A 206 -1.50 -4.60 26.41
CA LEU A 206 -0.88 -5.79 25.83
C LEU A 206 -1.87 -6.96 25.69
N ALA A 207 -2.66 -7.23 26.74
CA ALA A 207 -3.70 -8.26 26.68
C ALA A 207 -4.77 -7.92 25.64
N THR A 208 -5.22 -6.67 25.59
CA THR A 208 -6.14 -6.17 24.56
C THR A 208 -5.58 -6.36 23.16
N LEU A 209 -4.29 -6.07 22.93
CA LEU A 209 -3.65 -6.28 21.63
C LEU A 209 -3.61 -7.75 21.22
N ARG A 210 -3.25 -8.66 22.14
CA ARG A 210 -3.23 -10.10 21.86
C ARG A 210 -4.63 -10.58 21.48
N ASN A 211 -5.64 -10.27 22.30
CA ASN A 211 -7.03 -10.63 22.04
C ASN A 211 -7.52 -10.03 20.71
N ALA A 212 -7.18 -8.77 20.43
CA ALA A 212 -7.59 -8.12 19.19
C ALA A 212 -6.94 -8.72 17.94
N ILE A 213 -5.68 -9.17 18.02
CA ILE A 213 -5.02 -9.89 16.94
C ILE A 213 -5.72 -11.23 16.71
N ASP A 214 -5.91 -12.01 17.77
CA ASP A 214 -6.47 -13.36 17.68
C ASP A 214 -7.94 -13.35 17.21
N GLU A 215 -8.71 -12.33 17.58
CA GLU A 215 -10.12 -12.15 17.20
C GLU A 215 -10.32 -11.26 15.96
N ASN A 216 -9.26 -10.92 15.22
CA ASN A 216 -9.33 -10.08 14.02
C ASN A 216 -9.96 -8.68 14.22
N ARG A 217 -9.74 -8.03 15.36
CA ARG A 217 -10.20 -6.65 15.70
C ARG A 217 -9.24 -5.52 15.24
N ILE A 218 -8.55 -5.83 14.16
CA ILE A 218 -7.61 -5.15 13.24
C ILE A 218 -8.04 -3.99 12.34
N ASP A 219 -8.76 -2.93 12.72
CA ASP A 219 -9.30 -2.02 11.70
C ASP A 219 -8.30 -1.08 11.00
N ILE A 220 -8.62 -0.72 9.74
CA ILE A 220 -7.89 0.28 8.96
C ILE A 220 -8.83 1.43 8.61
N PHE A 221 -8.34 2.64 8.82
CA PHE A 221 -8.96 3.89 8.40
C PHE A 221 -8.16 4.43 7.22
N LEU A 222 -8.84 5.12 6.30
CA LEU A 222 -8.20 5.66 5.12
C LEU A 222 -8.14 7.17 5.22
N GLN A 223 -6.95 7.73 5.08
CA GLN A 223 -6.76 9.17 4.96
C GLN A 223 -6.39 9.50 3.51
N PRO A 224 -7.12 10.40 2.83
CA PRO A 224 -6.82 10.71 1.44
C PRO A 224 -5.57 11.58 1.31
N MET A 225 -4.77 11.28 0.28
CA MET A 225 -3.74 12.15 -0.27
C MET A 225 -4.25 12.69 -1.61
N VAL A 226 -4.17 14.01 -1.78
CA VAL A 226 -4.76 14.71 -2.91
C VAL A 226 -3.70 15.32 -3.81
N THR A 227 -4.02 15.47 -5.11
CA THR A 227 -3.21 16.28 -6.02
C THR A 227 -3.37 17.77 -5.70
N LEU A 228 -2.31 18.55 -5.86
CA LEU A 228 -2.35 20.00 -5.77
C LEU A 228 -2.17 20.62 -7.18
N PRO A 229 -2.88 21.71 -7.51
CA PRO A 229 -3.89 22.41 -6.71
C PRO A 229 -5.30 21.80 -6.78
N GLN A 230 -5.57 20.81 -7.66
CA GLN A 230 -6.96 20.39 -7.98
C GLN A 230 -7.69 19.61 -6.88
N ARG A 231 -7.00 19.20 -5.81
CA ARG A 231 -7.50 18.43 -4.66
C ARG A 231 -8.20 17.13 -5.03
N LYS A 232 -7.75 16.46 -6.10
CA LYS A 232 -8.29 15.16 -6.49
C LYS A 232 -7.60 14.07 -5.68
N VAL A 233 -8.37 13.20 -5.03
CA VAL A 233 -7.81 12.06 -4.30
C VAL A 233 -7.10 11.13 -5.27
N ARG A 234 -5.81 10.90 -5.02
CA ARG A 234 -4.95 10.00 -5.82
C ARG A 234 -4.51 8.77 -5.04
N PHE A 235 -4.29 8.94 -3.74
CA PHE A 235 -3.87 7.86 -2.86
C PHE A 235 -4.65 7.91 -1.54
N TYR A 236 -4.57 6.82 -0.79
CA TYR A 236 -5.00 6.75 0.60
C TYR A 236 -3.89 6.19 1.46
N GLU A 237 -3.68 6.76 2.64
CA GLU A 237 -2.90 6.12 3.69
C GLU A 237 -3.79 5.24 4.55
N ALA A 238 -3.37 4.00 4.77
CA ALA A 238 -4.01 3.10 5.72
C ALA A 238 -3.46 3.35 7.13
N VAL A 239 -4.32 3.88 7.99
CA VAL A 239 -4.04 4.16 9.40
C VAL A 239 -4.69 3.10 10.27
N THR A 240 -3.88 2.43 11.09
CA THR A 240 -4.34 1.33 11.94
C THR A 240 -5.15 1.83 13.14
N ARG A 241 -6.23 1.10 13.46
CA ARG A 241 -7.05 1.25 14.66
C ARG A 241 -7.32 -0.11 15.27
N VAL A 242 -7.04 -0.28 16.55
CA VAL A 242 -7.37 -1.52 17.28
C VAL A 242 -8.70 -1.33 18.00
N ARG A 243 -9.62 -2.29 17.89
CA ARG A 243 -10.84 -2.28 18.72
C ARG A 243 -10.62 -3.08 20.01
N ASP A 244 -10.93 -2.45 21.14
CA ASP A 244 -10.99 -3.14 22.43
C ASP A 244 -12.29 -3.95 22.60
N GLU A 245 -12.43 -4.63 23.74
CA GLU A 245 -13.56 -5.55 24.02
C GLU A 245 -14.91 -4.83 24.12
N ARG A 246 -14.89 -3.49 24.19
CA ARG A 246 -16.08 -2.64 24.22
C ARG A 246 -16.28 -1.90 22.88
N ASP A 247 -15.66 -2.42 21.81
CA ASP A 247 -15.61 -1.83 20.47
C ASP A 247 -15.06 -0.40 20.43
N GLN A 248 -14.30 0.03 21.45
CA GLN A 248 -13.65 1.35 21.43
C GLN A 248 -12.38 1.29 20.60
N LEU A 249 -12.19 2.30 19.76
CA LEU A 249 -11.03 2.40 18.88
C LEU A 249 -9.83 2.97 19.64
N ILE A 250 -8.69 2.31 19.48
CA ILE A 250 -7.38 2.70 19.99
C ILE A 250 -6.53 3.12 18.80
N ALA A 251 -5.94 4.32 18.88
CA ALA A 251 -5.09 4.84 17.82
C ALA A 251 -3.72 4.16 17.82
N ALA A 252 -3.08 4.10 16.64
CA ALA A 252 -1.77 3.49 16.48
C ALA A 252 -0.70 4.11 17.41
N GLU A 253 -0.74 5.43 17.59
CA GLU A 253 0.12 6.18 18.51
C GLU A 253 0.05 5.67 19.96
N ASP A 254 -1.10 5.16 20.40
CA ASP A 254 -1.30 4.69 21.77
C ASP A 254 -0.72 3.28 22.01
N PHE A 255 -0.58 2.45 20.97
CA PHE A 255 -0.25 1.03 21.12
C PHE A 255 1.02 0.57 20.39
N ILE A 256 1.51 1.31 19.38
CA ILE A 256 2.65 0.90 18.54
C ILE A 256 3.87 0.54 19.38
N SER A 257 4.25 1.38 20.35
CA SER A 257 5.45 1.14 21.17
C SER A 257 5.34 -0.16 21.98
N ILE A 258 4.13 -0.50 22.43
CA ILE A 258 3.87 -1.75 23.18
C ILE A 258 3.88 -2.94 22.23
N ALA A 259 3.29 -2.81 21.05
CA ALA A 259 3.29 -3.86 20.03
C ALA A 259 4.69 -4.17 19.52
N GLU A 260 5.54 -3.16 19.35
CA GLU A 260 6.96 -3.32 18.99
C GLU A 260 7.73 -4.03 20.12
N ALA A 261 7.65 -3.52 21.35
CA ALA A 261 8.36 -4.09 22.51
C ALA A 261 7.95 -5.52 22.84
N SER A 262 6.73 -5.93 22.47
CA SER A 262 6.19 -7.28 22.71
C SER A 262 6.30 -8.23 21.51
N GLY A 263 6.88 -7.78 20.40
CA GLY A 263 7.02 -8.58 19.17
C GLY A 263 5.70 -8.86 18.43
N LEU A 264 4.63 -8.13 18.75
CA LEU A 264 3.31 -8.31 18.12
C LEU A 264 3.17 -7.54 16.80
N ILE A 265 4.01 -6.53 16.55
CA ILE A 265 3.86 -5.63 15.40
C ILE A 265 3.87 -6.34 14.05
N GLY A 266 4.68 -7.40 13.89
CA GLY A 266 4.69 -8.19 12.65
C GLY A 266 3.37 -8.91 12.35
N ARG A 267 2.65 -9.35 13.39
CA ARG A 267 1.30 -9.92 13.22
C ARG A 267 0.30 -8.82 12.81
N ILE A 268 0.42 -7.63 13.41
CA ILE A 268 -0.42 -6.48 13.08
C ILE A 268 -0.20 -6.04 11.63
N ASP A 269 1.06 -5.88 11.20
CA ASP A 269 1.43 -5.48 9.84
C ASP A 269 0.85 -6.45 8.80
N ASN A 270 0.92 -7.77 9.06
CA ASN A 270 0.30 -8.79 8.22
C ASN A 270 -1.21 -8.61 8.07
N MET A 271 -1.92 -8.37 9.17
CA MET A 271 -3.37 -8.14 9.15
C MET A 271 -3.73 -6.84 8.43
N VAL A 272 -2.92 -5.79 8.62
CA VAL A 272 -3.10 -4.49 7.95
C VAL A 272 -2.85 -4.64 6.44
N MET A 273 -1.78 -5.33 6.02
CA MET A 273 -1.49 -5.62 4.61
C MET A 273 -2.62 -6.39 3.94
N LEU A 274 -3.16 -7.42 4.60
CA LEU A 274 -4.32 -8.18 4.12
C LEU A 274 -5.51 -7.24 3.85
N ARG A 275 -5.82 -6.35 4.81
CA ARG A 275 -6.91 -5.39 4.69
C ARG A 275 -6.64 -4.34 3.61
N CYS A 276 -5.42 -3.86 3.48
CA CYS A 276 -5.00 -2.94 2.41
C CYS A 276 -5.25 -3.55 1.03
N VAL A 277 -4.90 -4.82 0.82
CA VAL A 277 -5.18 -5.54 -0.44
C VAL A 277 -6.69 -5.62 -0.71
N GLN A 278 -7.50 -5.94 0.29
CA GLN A 278 -8.97 -6.00 0.15
C GLN A 278 -9.58 -4.64 -0.16
N VAL A 279 -9.08 -3.58 0.48
CA VAL A 279 -9.51 -2.20 0.23
C VAL A 279 -9.11 -1.76 -1.17
N LEU A 280 -7.86 -1.97 -1.55
CA LEU A 280 -7.33 -1.55 -2.84
C LEU A 280 -8.10 -2.20 -3.99
N ARG A 281 -8.38 -3.51 -3.91
CA ARG A 281 -9.24 -4.19 -4.89
C ARG A 281 -10.60 -3.53 -5.05
N ARG A 282 -11.25 -3.12 -3.95
CA ARG A 282 -12.54 -2.43 -3.99
C ARG A 282 -12.43 -1.04 -4.60
N LEU A 283 -11.40 -0.28 -4.25
CA LEU A 283 -11.20 1.08 -4.77
C LEU A 283 -10.88 1.07 -6.27
N MET A 284 -10.10 0.10 -6.74
CA MET A 284 -9.71 -0.04 -8.15
C MET A 284 -10.88 -0.32 -9.10
N VAL A 285 -12.00 -0.83 -8.60
CA VAL A 285 -13.24 -0.98 -9.41
C VAL A 285 -13.76 0.38 -9.87
N ARG A 286 -13.65 1.42 -9.03
CA ARG A 286 -14.15 2.77 -9.32
C ARG A 286 -13.09 3.66 -9.96
N ASN A 287 -11.83 3.51 -9.55
CA ASN A 287 -10.71 4.29 -10.06
C ASN A 287 -9.45 3.41 -10.16
N LYS A 288 -9.05 3.06 -11.37
CA LYS A 288 -7.88 2.21 -11.62
C LYS A 288 -6.56 2.87 -11.22
N ASP A 289 -6.54 4.19 -11.12
CA ASP A 289 -5.36 4.97 -10.78
C ASP A 289 -5.28 5.29 -9.28
N VAL A 290 -6.09 4.66 -8.42
CA VAL A 290 -5.99 4.87 -6.96
C VAL A 290 -4.89 3.99 -6.36
N GLY A 291 -4.11 4.52 -5.42
CA GLY A 291 -3.18 3.71 -4.63
C GLY A 291 -3.47 3.74 -3.13
N VAL A 292 -2.91 2.78 -2.41
CA VAL A 292 -2.99 2.66 -0.95
C VAL A 292 -1.58 2.53 -0.39
N PHE A 293 -1.26 3.34 0.62
CA PHE A 293 -0.02 3.31 1.38
C PHE A 293 -0.24 2.47 2.63
N CYS A 294 0.64 1.50 2.85
CA CYS A 294 0.58 0.56 3.96
C CYS A 294 1.87 0.67 4.77
N ASN A 295 1.74 1.08 6.04
CA ASN A 295 2.86 1.14 6.97
C ASN A 295 3.42 -0.26 7.26
N VAL A 296 4.75 -0.37 7.31
CA VAL A 296 5.47 -1.59 7.68
C VAL A 296 6.58 -1.24 8.68
N ALA A 297 6.62 -1.96 9.79
CA ALA A 297 7.62 -1.74 10.82
C ALA A 297 9.01 -2.31 10.43
N ALA A 298 10.07 -1.69 10.95
CA ALA A 298 11.44 -2.15 10.75
C ALA A 298 11.65 -3.60 11.24
N SER A 299 11.04 -3.96 12.37
CA SER A 299 11.12 -5.31 12.94
C SER A 299 10.41 -6.37 12.08
N THR A 300 9.38 -5.98 11.33
CA THR A 300 8.73 -6.85 10.34
C THR A 300 9.66 -7.10 9.15
N LEU A 301 10.36 -6.06 8.69
CA LEU A 301 11.32 -6.14 7.60
C LEU A 301 12.58 -6.95 7.97
N GLY A 302 13.05 -6.87 9.21
CA GLY A 302 14.23 -7.59 9.70
C GLY A 302 13.99 -9.04 10.12
N ASN A 303 12.73 -9.43 10.36
CA ASN A 303 12.39 -10.79 10.79
C ASN A 303 12.13 -11.71 9.59
N SER A 304 13.06 -12.61 9.29
CA SER A 304 12.99 -13.50 8.12
C SER A 304 11.73 -14.37 8.07
N THR A 305 11.24 -14.89 9.22
CA THR A 305 10.05 -15.77 9.25
C THR A 305 8.78 -14.99 8.94
N THR A 306 8.58 -13.86 9.63
CA THR A 306 7.41 -13.00 9.40
C THR A 306 7.46 -12.43 7.98
N PHE A 307 8.63 -11.98 7.53
CA PHE A 307 8.81 -11.39 6.21
C PHE A 307 8.55 -12.39 5.08
N ALA A 308 8.97 -13.65 5.22
CA ALA A 308 8.66 -14.68 4.24
C ALA A 308 7.14 -14.84 4.02
N GLN A 309 6.35 -14.84 5.10
CA GLN A 309 4.89 -14.89 5.02
C GLN A 309 4.31 -13.64 4.34
N CYS A 310 4.83 -12.45 4.68
CA CYS A 310 4.46 -11.20 4.00
C CYS A 310 4.75 -11.28 2.49
N LEU A 311 5.93 -11.77 2.13
CA LEU A 311 6.42 -11.83 0.77
C LEU A 311 5.59 -12.80 -0.07
N ASP A 312 5.27 -13.99 0.46
CA ASP A 312 4.41 -14.97 -0.20
C ASP A 312 3.00 -14.41 -0.44
N PHE A 313 2.43 -13.74 0.57
CA PHE A 313 1.14 -13.07 0.43
C PHE A 313 1.19 -11.97 -0.64
N LEU A 314 2.22 -11.15 -0.64
CA LEU A 314 2.37 -10.07 -1.61
C LEU A 314 2.65 -10.59 -3.03
N GLU A 315 3.40 -11.67 -3.19
CA GLU A 315 3.62 -12.33 -4.49
C GLU A 315 2.29 -12.87 -5.05
N ALA A 316 1.47 -13.52 -4.22
CA ALA A 316 0.13 -13.96 -4.61
C ALA A 316 -0.79 -12.79 -5.04
N ASN A 317 -0.45 -11.56 -4.63
CA ASN A 317 -1.19 -10.33 -4.94
C ASN A 317 -0.38 -9.36 -5.83
N ARG A 318 0.63 -9.85 -6.56
CA ARG A 318 1.59 -9.03 -7.32
C ARG A 318 0.95 -8.07 -8.33
N ALA A 319 -0.22 -8.39 -8.87
CA ALA A 319 -0.97 -7.50 -9.77
C ALA A 319 -1.30 -6.13 -9.13
N LEU A 320 -1.32 -6.05 -7.80
CA LEU A 320 -1.60 -4.81 -7.06
C LEU A 320 -0.34 -3.99 -6.75
N ALA A 321 0.86 -4.52 -7.01
CA ALA A 321 2.12 -3.89 -6.64
C ALA A 321 2.30 -2.44 -7.14
N PRO A 322 1.83 -2.04 -8.34
CA PRO A 322 1.91 -0.64 -8.78
C PRO A 322 1.06 0.34 -7.94
N SER A 323 0.05 -0.17 -7.24
CA SER A 323 -0.95 0.62 -6.50
C SER A 323 -0.91 0.38 -4.98
N LEU A 324 -0.18 -0.62 -4.50
CA LEU A 324 0.10 -0.84 -3.08
C LEU A 324 1.52 -0.37 -2.78
N VAL A 325 1.64 0.75 -2.06
CA VAL A 325 2.92 1.35 -1.67
C VAL A 325 3.22 0.95 -0.22
N LEU A 326 4.41 0.39 0.03
CA LEU A 326 4.82 0.05 1.39
C LEU A 326 5.58 1.23 1.99
N GLU A 327 5.21 1.62 3.19
CA GLU A 327 5.72 2.82 3.85
C GLU A 327 6.60 2.45 5.03
N PHE A 328 7.78 3.07 5.10
CA PHE A 328 8.75 2.86 6.18
C PHE A 328 9.25 4.21 6.71
N LYS A 329 9.60 4.25 7.99
CA LYS A 329 10.16 5.46 8.61
C LYS A 329 11.53 5.82 7.99
N GLN A 330 11.87 7.11 7.94
CA GLN A 330 13.20 7.58 7.53
C GLN A 330 14.32 6.92 8.34
N SER A 331 14.11 6.75 9.65
CA SER A 331 15.06 6.06 10.53
C SER A 331 15.27 4.59 10.17
N THR A 332 14.26 3.91 9.63
CA THR A 332 14.38 2.53 9.14
C THR A 332 15.31 2.49 7.93
N PHE A 333 15.10 3.36 6.94
CA PHE A 333 15.95 3.43 5.75
C PHE A 333 17.40 3.78 6.05
N ARG A 334 17.64 4.67 7.02
CA ARG A 334 19.00 5.06 7.46
C ARG A 334 19.76 3.94 8.18
N ASN A 335 19.03 3.00 8.79
CA ASN A 335 19.61 1.94 9.61
C ASN A 335 19.35 0.54 9.02
N LEU A 336 19.28 0.43 7.69
CA LEU A 336 19.07 -0.86 7.03
C LEU A 336 20.28 -1.78 7.24
N GLY A 337 20.04 -2.95 7.82
CA GLY A 337 21.01 -4.03 7.87
C GLY A 337 21.01 -4.85 6.57
N PRO A 338 21.87 -5.89 6.51
CA PRO A 338 21.95 -6.78 5.34
C PRO A 338 20.62 -7.49 5.04
N ALA A 339 19.94 -8.01 6.08
CA ALA A 339 18.68 -8.73 5.94
C ALA A 339 17.55 -7.82 5.45
N GLU A 340 17.41 -6.63 6.03
CA GLU A 340 16.41 -5.65 5.60
C GLU A 340 16.65 -5.17 4.16
N THR A 341 17.91 -4.99 3.78
CA THR A 341 18.30 -4.60 2.42
C THR A 341 17.92 -5.69 1.41
N GLU A 342 18.20 -6.95 1.71
CA GLU A 342 17.82 -8.10 0.87
C GLU A 342 16.29 -8.20 0.74
N ASN A 343 15.57 -8.03 1.85
CA ASN A 343 14.12 -8.08 1.89
C ASN A 343 13.46 -6.94 1.08
N LEU A 344 13.97 -5.71 1.18
CA LEU A 344 13.53 -4.60 0.33
C LEU A 344 13.81 -4.88 -1.16
N ALA A 345 15.00 -5.40 -1.48
CA ALA A 345 15.33 -5.77 -2.84
C ALA A 345 14.39 -6.85 -3.40
N ALA A 346 14.02 -7.84 -2.57
CA ALA A 346 13.08 -8.89 -2.94
C ALA A 346 11.67 -8.33 -3.25
N LEU A 347 11.20 -7.34 -2.48
CA LEU A 347 9.93 -6.64 -2.75
C LEU A 347 9.99 -5.77 -4.01
N ALA A 348 11.08 -5.02 -4.19
CA ALA A 348 11.29 -4.16 -5.34
C ALA A 348 11.32 -4.96 -6.65
N GLN A 349 12.00 -6.13 -6.66
CA GLN A 349 12.03 -7.05 -7.81
C GLN A 349 10.64 -7.57 -8.21
N ARG A 350 9.69 -7.60 -7.27
CA ARG A 350 8.30 -8.00 -7.53
C ARG A 350 7.43 -6.84 -8.03
N GLY A 351 7.97 -5.63 -8.03
CA GLY A 351 7.33 -4.42 -8.54
C GLY A 351 6.66 -3.56 -7.46
N PHE A 352 6.85 -3.89 -6.17
CA PHE A 352 6.37 -3.02 -5.09
C PHE A 352 7.19 -1.74 -5.03
N ARG A 353 6.52 -0.66 -4.65
CA ARG A 353 7.09 0.67 -4.52
C ARG A 353 7.11 1.07 -3.05
N PHE A 354 8.11 1.87 -2.67
CA PHE A 354 8.26 2.28 -1.29
C PHE A 354 8.03 3.78 -1.08
N SER A 355 7.54 4.11 0.11
CA SER A 355 7.41 5.46 0.64
C SER A 355 8.31 5.63 1.86
N ILE A 356 8.96 6.78 2.00
CA ILE A 356 9.62 7.18 3.25
C ILE A 356 8.71 8.12 4.01
N ASP A 357 8.50 7.81 5.29
CA ASP A 357 7.62 8.56 6.18
C ASP A 357 8.37 9.04 7.44
N HIS A 358 7.73 9.92 8.21
CA HIS A 358 8.32 10.54 9.41
C HIS A 358 9.69 11.22 9.13
N VAL A 359 9.80 11.94 8.02
CA VAL A 359 11.04 12.67 7.68
C VAL A 359 11.29 13.78 8.71
N THR A 360 12.46 13.74 9.34
CA THR A 360 12.88 14.72 10.36
C THR A 360 13.85 15.75 9.85
N ASP A 361 14.61 15.43 8.79
CA ASP A 361 15.52 16.35 8.13
C ASP A 361 15.62 16.03 6.64
N LEU A 362 15.98 17.05 5.84
CA LEU A 362 15.94 16.99 4.38
C LEU A 362 17.23 16.47 3.73
N ARG A 363 18.17 15.92 4.52
CA ARG A 363 19.37 15.26 3.98
C ARG A 363 18.97 13.90 3.42
N ILE A 364 18.78 13.90 2.11
CA ILE A 364 18.23 12.80 1.32
C ILE A 364 19.09 12.66 0.08
N GLU A 365 19.52 11.44 -0.22
CA GLU A 365 20.21 11.07 -1.46
C GLU A 365 19.23 10.41 -2.44
N PRO A 366 18.62 11.17 -3.39
CA PRO A 366 17.47 10.67 -4.17
C PRO A 366 17.81 9.48 -5.06
N ARG A 367 19.04 9.43 -5.60
CA ARG A 367 19.50 8.32 -6.42
C ARG A 367 19.52 7.01 -5.62
N GLU A 368 20.10 7.03 -4.42
CA GLU A 368 20.19 5.83 -3.59
C GLU A 368 18.81 5.30 -3.19
N LEU A 369 17.89 6.21 -2.89
CA LEU A 369 16.51 5.85 -2.59
C LEU A 369 15.79 5.25 -3.80
N ALA A 370 15.95 5.87 -4.98
CA ALA A 370 15.33 5.40 -6.22
C ALA A 370 15.82 4.00 -6.60
N ASP A 371 17.13 3.75 -6.47
CA ASP A 371 17.77 2.44 -6.72
C ASP A 371 17.23 1.36 -5.77
N ARG A 372 16.85 1.74 -4.55
CA ARG A 372 16.20 0.87 -3.56
C ARG A 372 14.70 0.73 -3.75
N GLY A 373 14.09 1.31 -4.79
CA GLY A 373 12.66 1.17 -5.09
C GLY A 373 11.74 2.19 -4.42
N VAL A 374 12.30 3.21 -3.75
CA VAL A 374 11.52 4.33 -3.20
C VAL A 374 10.96 5.16 -4.36
N ARG A 375 9.68 5.49 -4.30
CA ARG A 375 8.97 6.33 -5.28
C ARG A 375 8.20 7.47 -4.63
N PHE A 376 8.11 7.49 -3.31
CA PHE A 376 7.42 8.53 -2.56
C PHE A 376 8.23 8.93 -1.33
N ILE A 377 8.18 10.20 -0.97
CA ILE A 377 8.70 10.70 0.30
C ILE A 377 7.65 11.63 0.89
N LYS A 378 7.26 11.38 2.14
CA LYS A 378 6.35 12.22 2.91
C LYS A 378 7.14 13.13 3.83
N VAL A 379 6.90 14.43 3.70
CA VAL A 379 7.61 15.46 4.48
C VAL A 379 6.59 16.40 5.11
N PRO A 380 6.68 16.68 6.43
CA PRO A 380 5.82 17.67 7.07
C PRO A 380 5.91 19.03 6.38
N ALA A 381 4.76 19.66 6.11
CA ALA A 381 4.72 20.99 5.52
C ALA A 381 5.51 22.02 6.34
N THR A 382 5.48 21.89 7.67
CA THR A 382 6.27 22.73 8.58
C THR A 382 7.78 22.59 8.37
N LEU A 383 8.26 21.40 7.97
CA LEU A 383 9.68 21.16 7.72
C LEU A 383 10.09 21.70 6.35
N LEU A 384 9.24 21.55 5.33
CA LEU A 384 9.49 22.11 4.00
C LEU A 384 9.55 23.64 4.06
N LEU A 385 8.62 24.26 4.80
CA LEU A 385 8.47 25.72 4.87
C LEU A 385 9.31 26.38 5.98
N ASP A 386 10.12 25.62 6.73
CA ASP A 386 10.99 26.19 7.78
C ASP A 386 12.16 26.95 7.14
N PRO A 387 12.29 28.29 7.34
CA PRO A 387 13.38 29.07 6.77
C PRO A 387 14.77 28.60 7.23
N ARG A 388 14.87 27.93 8.37
CA ARG A 388 16.15 27.41 8.88
C ARG A 388 16.68 26.27 8.00
N GLN A 389 15.80 25.52 7.37
CA GLN A 389 16.18 24.38 6.52
C GLN A 389 16.90 24.83 5.24
N ALA A 390 16.64 26.05 4.77
CA ALA A 390 17.38 26.67 3.67
C ALA A 390 18.88 26.82 3.96
N SER A 391 19.28 26.86 5.24
CA SER A 391 20.67 27.10 5.67
C SER A 391 21.39 25.84 6.16
N THR A 392 20.65 24.78 6.51
CA THR A 392 21.19 23.56 7.14
C THR A 392 21.19 22.34 6.22
N SER A 393 20.35 22.36 5.17
CA SER A 393 20.27 21.33 4.16
C SER A 393 21.17 21.69 2.99
N ASP A 394 21.86 20.70 2.41
CA ASP A 394 22.63 20.88 1.17
C ASP A 394 21.74 21.25 -0.03
N ILE A 395 20.43 20.99 0.10
CA ILE A 395 19.41 21.26 -0.92
C ILE A 395 18.35 22.17 -0.31
N HIS A 396 18.06 23.29 -0.97
CA HIS A 396 17.00 24.19 -0.57
C HIS A 396 15.63 23.48 -0.67
N PRO A 397 14.72 23.62 0.32
CA PRO A 397 13.43 22.94 0.31
C PRO A 397 12.58 23.17 -0.95
N SER A 398 12.67 24.35 -1.58
CA SER A 398 11.97 24.64 -2.85
C SER A 398 12.42 23.77 -4.02
N ASP A 399 13.69 23.35 -4.02
CA ASP A 399 14.27 22.59 -5.12
C ASP A 399 14.12 21.08 -4.91
N LEU A 400 13.66 20.67 -3.71
CA LEU A 400 13.56 19.28 -3.31
C LEU A 400 12.56 18.51 -4.17
N SER A 401 11.39 19.10 -4.46
CA SER A 401 10.36 18.45 -5.30
C SER A 401 10.90 18.09 -6.68
N ASP A 402 11.54 19.07 -7.33
CA ASP A 402 12.14 18.91 -8.65
C ASP A 402 13.31 17.93 -8.66
N LEU A 403 14.18 18.01 -7.65
CA LEU A 403 15.31 17.09 -7.52
C LEU A 403 14.83 15.65 -7.37
N LEU A 404 13.86 15.38 -6.49
CA LEU A 404 13.26 14.06 -6.31
C LEU A 404 12.59 13.57 -7.61
N GLY A 405 11.87 14.46 -8.30
CA GLY A 405 11.20 14.16 -9.56
C GLY A 405 12.13 13.67 -10.67
N ARG A 406 13.38 14.16 -10.73
CA ARG A 406 14.40 13.69 -11.69
C ARG A 406 14.76 12.21 -11.52
N PHE A 407 14.56 11.67 -10.33
CA PHE A 407 14.80 10.25 -10.00
C PHE A 407 13.49 9.43 -9.94
N GLY A 408 12.37 10.03 -10.35
CA GLY A 408 11.05 9.38 -10.32
C GLY A 408 10.50 9.20 -8.91
N ILE A 409 10.88 10.07 -7.98
CA ILE A 409 10.36 10.11 -6.61
C ILE A 409 9.40 11.30 -6.51
N ASP A 410 8.18 11.04 -6.07
CA ASP A 410 7.17 12.07 -5.82
C ASP A 410 7.21 12.53 -4.36
N LEU A 411 7.24 13.85 -4.15
CA LEU A 411 7.14 14.47 -2.84
C LEU A 411 5.68 14.64 -2.42
N ILE A 412 5.36 14.23 -1.19
CA ILE A 412 4.06 14.39 -0.56
C ILE A 412 4.24 15.29 0.67
N ALA A 413 3.58 16.45 0.69
CA ALA A 413 3.54 17.29 1.88
C ALA A 413 2.46 16.81 2.84
N GLU A 414 2.82 16.50 4.08
CA GLU A 414 1.90 16.04 5.11
C GLU A 414 1.62 17.10 6.19
N ARG A 415 0.60 16.82 7.03
CA ARG A 415 0.17 17.69 8.14
C ARG A 415 -0.24 19.10 7.69
N ILE A 416 -0.87 19.20 6.53
CA ILE A 416 -1.42 20.46 6.02
C ILE A 416 -2.75 20.76 6.74
N GLU A 417 -2.77 21.85 7.51
CA GLU A 417 -3.92 22.27 8.31
C GLU A 417 -4.60 23.55 7.80
N GLY A 418 -3.92 24.34 6.97
CA GLY A 418 -4.40 25.64 6.51
C GLY A 418 -4.10 25.95 5.05
N GLU A 419 -4.94 26.78 4.45
CA GLU A 419 -4.86 27.17 3.03
C GLU A 419 -3.57 27.91 2.68
N ARG A 420 -3.05 28.70 3.62
CA ARG A 420 -1.78 29.42 3.43
C ARG A 420 -0.63 28.49 3.11
N ALA A 421 -0.50 27.39 3.86
CA ALA A 421 0.54 26.39 3.62
C ALA A 421 0.40 25.76 2.23
N VAL A 422 -0.82 25.61 1.70
CA VAL A 422 -1.02 25.09 0.34
C VAL A 422 -0.46 26.04 -0.71
N VAL A 423 -0.67 27.35 -0.54
CA VAL A 423 -0.11 28.37 -1.46
C VAL A 423 1.41 28.31 -1.43
N ASP A 424 2.01 28.34 -0.24
CA ASP A 424 3.46 28.30 -0.09
C ASP A 424 4.07 26.98 -0.65
N LEU A 425 3.37 25.85 -0.51
CA LEU A 425 3.80 24.56 -1.06
C LEU A 425 3.66 24.47 -2.59
N LEU A 426 2.72 25.22 -3.20
CA LEU A 426 2.60 25.30 -4.65
C LEU A 426 3.79 26.03 -5.26
N ASP A 427 4.33 27.04 -4.57
CA ASP A 427 5.55 27.74 -4.99
C ASP A 427 6.79 26.83 -4.94
N TYR A 428 6.72 25.70 -4.23
CA TYR A 428 7.77 24.67 -4.14
C TYR A 428 7.50 23.48 -5.07
N ASP A 429 6.57 23.64 -6.03
CA ASP A 429 6.18 22.62 -7.00
C ASP A 429 5.75 21.28 -6.37
N VAL A 430 5.18 21.32 -5.17
CA VAL A 430 4.68 20.12 -4.48
C VAL A 430 3.38 19.64 -5.11
N ARG A 431 3.39 18.39 -5.60
CA ARG A 431 2.27 17.82 -6.38
C ARG A 431 1.19 17.15 -5.52
N PHE A 432 1.55 16.69 -4.32
CA PHE A 432 0.65 15.92 -3.47
C PHE A 432 0.61 16.49 -2.06
N GLY A 433 -0.59 16.52 -1.48
CA GLY A 433 -0.83 17.01 -0.13
C GLY A 433 -1.68 16.05 0.70
N GLN A 434 -1.40 16.00 1.99
CA GLN A 434 -2.15 15.28 3.01
C GLN A 434 -2.27 16.12 4.28
N GLY A 435 -3.42 16.06 4.93
CA GLY A 435 -3.65 16.76 6.18
C GLY A 435 -5.12 16.95 6.49
N PHE A 436 -5.40 17.47 7.69
CA PHE A 436 -6.77 17.66 8.17
C PHE A 436 -7.53 18.72 7.39
N LEU A 437 -6.82 19.62 6.69
CA LEU A 437 -7.42 20.55 5.73
C LEU A 437 -8.25 19.83 4.66
N PHE A 438 -7.79 18.65 4.19
CA PHE A 438 -8.47 17.90 3.15
C PHE A 438 -9.48 16.91 3.73
N ALA A 439 -9.00 16.00 4.58
CA ALA A 439 -9.85 15.12 5.38
C ALA A 439 -9.04 14.40 6.47
N PRO A 440 -9.67 14.14 7.65
CA PRO A 440 -9.09 13.22 8.63
C PRO A 440 -9.21 11.75 8.15
N PRO A 441 -8.49 10.81 8.79
CA PRO A 441 -8.68 9.38 8.56
C PRO A 441 -10.13 8.96 8.81
N ARG A 442 -10.72 8.20 7.89
CA ARG A 442 -12.12 7.75 8.00
C ARG A 442 -12.24 6.23 7.80
N PRO A 443 -13.19 5.57 8.47
CA PRO A 443 -13.42 4.15 8.23
C PRO A 443 -13.95 3.95 6.82
N LEU A 444 -13.56 2.85 6.17
CA LEU A 444 -14.14 2.47 4.90
C LEU A 444 -15.58 2.00 5.14
N ARG A 445 -16.57 2.75 4.64
CA ARG A 445 -17.98 2.35 4.78
C ARG A 445 -18.22 0.99 4.08
N PRO A 446 -18.90 0.03 4.73
CA PRO A 446 -19.33 -1.20 4.07
C PRO A 446 -20.35 -0.88 2.96
N GLU A 447 -20.32 -1.63 1.86
CA GLU A 447 -21.31 -1.48 0.79
C GLU A 447 -22.72 -1.78 1.33
N GLY A 448 -23.63 -0.81 1.22
CA GLY A 448 -25.00 -0.89 1.74
C GLY A 448 -25.54 0.45 2.26
N ALA A 449 -24.67 1.37 2.67
CA ALA A 449 -25.07 2.74 3.02
C ALA A 449 -25.03 3.63 1.76
N SER A 450 -26.13 3.64 1.01
CA SER A 450 -26.36 4.53 -0.13
C SER A 450 -26.00 5.99 0.20
N ALA A 451 -25.38 6.65 -0.78
CA ALA A 451 -25.19 8.09 -0.82
C ALA A 451 -26.56 8.79 -0.94
N THR A 452 -27.27 8.93 0.17
CA THR A 452 -28.37 9.87 0.35
C THR A 452 -28.08 10.70 1.58
N GLY A 453 -27.32 11.77 1.35
CA GLY A 453 -27.02 12.82 2.31
C GLY A 453 -26.62 14.03 1.49
N GLY A 454 -27.64 14.64 0.86
CA GLY A 454 -27.50 15.74 -0.08
C GLY A 454 -26.72 16.89 0.53
N ALA A 455 -25.86 17.47 -0.32
CA ALA A 455 -25.41 18.85 -0.16
C ALA A 455 -26.65 19.73 0.01
N SER A 456 -26.85 20.28 1.21
CA SER A 456 -27.76 21.41 1.38
C SER A 456 -27.06 22.64 0.80
N PRO A 457 -27.65 23.33 -0.18
CA PRO A 457 -27.13 24.62 -0.63
C PRO A 457 -27.30 25.60 0.53
N ASN A 458 -26.19 26.16 0.99
CA ASN A 458 -26.17 27.18 2.02
C ASN A 458 -26.96 28.39 1.52
N GLN A 459 -28.07 28.71 2.18
CA GLN A 459 -28.84 29.93 1.95
C GLN A 459 -27.96 31.13 2.28
N ALA A 460 -27.86 32.05 1.34
CA ALA A 460 -27.29 33.37 1.56
C ALA A 460 -28.06 34.06 2.69
N GLN A 461 -27.33 34.43 3.74
CA GLN A 461 -27.80 35.34 4.76
C GLN A 461 -27.84 36.75 4.17
N ASP A 462 -29.03 37.18 3.76
CA ASP A 462 -29.29 38.60 3.50
C ASP A 462 -29.49 39.34 4.83
N THR A 463 -28.68 40.38 4.96
CA THR A 463 -28.64 41.41 6.00
C THR A 463 -30.00 42.04 6.28
N GLN A 464 -30.38 42.09 7.57
CA GLN A 464 -31.47 42.91 8.08
C GLN A 464 -31.11 44.40 8.07
N GLY A 465 -32.04 45.23 7.58
CA GLY A 465 -32.12 46.69 7.79
C GLY A 465 -33.55 47.18 7.46
N PRO A 466 -34.11 48.18 8.17
CA PRO A 466 -35.54 48.21 8.51
C PRO A 466 -36.39 49.21 7.72
N ASN A 467 -37.71 49.15 8.00
CA ASN A 467 -38.82 50.07 7.69
C ASN A 467 -39.59 49.91 6.37
N GLY A 468 -40.92 49.85 6.52
CA GLY A 468 -41.86 50.09 5.43
C GLY A 468 -43.23 49.45 5.62
N SER A 469 -44.11 50.16 6.33
CA SER A 469 -45.56 49.94 6.44
C SER A 469 -46.26 49.61 5.11
N GLY A 470 -47.16 48.62 5.11
CA GLY A 470 -48.03 48.34 3.96
C GLY A 470 -49.13 47.34 4.29
N THR A 471 -50.36 47.81 4.19
CA THR A 471 -51.60 47.25 4.71
C THR A 471 -52.29 46.31 3.71
N GLN A 472 -52.96 45.27 4.25
CA GLN A 472 -54.18 44.60 3.77
C GLN A 472 -54.22 43.68 2.52
N SER A 473 -54.84 42.53 2.79
CA SER A 473 -55.95 41.87 2.08
C SER A 473 -55.67 40.72 1.09
N SER A 474 -56.10 39.54 1.53
CA SER A 474 -57.06 38.62 0.89
C SER A 474 -56.91 38.28 -0.60
N GLY A 475 -56.76 36.98 -0.87
CA GLY A 475 -57.01 36.43 -2.21
C GLY A 475 -56.64 34.95 -2.32
N ALA A 476 -57.47 34.07 -1.74
CA ALA A 476 -57.44 32.66 -2.05
C ALA A 476 -58.11 32.43 -3.42
N THR A 477 -57.42 31.75 -4.36
CA THR A 477 -58.07 30.89 -5.35
C THR A 477 -57.09 29.83 -5.88
N SER A 478 -57.56 28.60 -5.79
CA SER A 478 -57.07 27.35 -6.37
C SER A 478 -56.94 27.37 -7.89
N SER A 479 -55.99 26.62 -8.44
CA SER A 479 -56.27 25.51 -9.39
C SER A 479 -54.97 24.91 -9.94
N ALA A 480 -54.72 23.63 -9.61
CA ALA A 480 -53.85 22.75 -10.39
C ALA A 480 -54.67 22.10 -11.53
N PRO A 481 -54.02 21.66 -12.62
CA PRO A 481 -54.14 20.26 -12.99
C PRO A 481 -52.80 19.60 -13.44
N PRO A 482 -52.74 18.25 -13.55
CA PRO A 482 -51.50 17.47 -13.51
C PRO A 482 -51.17 16.81 -14.88
N PRO A 483 -50.36 15.73 -15.00
CA PRO A 483 -49.19 15.70 -15.88
C PRO A 483 -49.36 14.81 -17.15
N GLN A 484 -48.51 14.99 -18.16
CA GLN A 484 -48.41 14.04 -19.28
C GLN A 484 -47.07 13.28 -19.27
N ARG A 485 -47.19 11.95 -19.12
CA ARG A 485 -46.16 10.95 -19.45
C ARG A 485 -46.33 10.54 -20.92
N ILE A 486 -45.23 10.43 -21.65
CA ILE A 486 -45.09 9.68 -22.91
C ILE A 486 -43.71 9.01 -22.83
N THR A 487 -43.62 7.76 -22.37
CA THR A 487 -43.48 6.50 -23.15
C THR A 487 -42.46 6.52 -24.30
N GLY A 488 -41.37 5.79 -24.08
CA GLY A 488 -40.82 4.77 -24.99
C GLY A 488 -40.12 5.20 -26.28
N ASN A 489 -38.85 4.83 -26.45
CA ASN A 489 -38.50 3.77 -27.41
C ASN A 489 -37.05 3.29 -27.30
N ALA A 490 -36.93 1.98 -27.46
CA ALA A 490 -35.71 1.21 -27.55
C ALA A 490 -35.16 1.20 -29.00
N ALA A 491 -33.88 0.81 -29.08
CA ALA A 491 -33.24 0.12 -30.20
C ALA A 491 -33.12 0.83 -31.55
N LEU A 492 -31.86 1.04 -31.97
CA LEU A 492 -31.45 0.70 -33.34
C LEU A 492 -29.97 0.33 -33.41
N ALA A 493 -29.71 -0.74 -34.15
CA ALA A 493 -28.43 -1.37 -34.38
C ALA A 493 -27.80 -0.92 -35.72
N ARG A 494 -26.46 -1.00 -35.76
CA ARG A 494 -25.57 -1.39 -36.87
C ARG A 494 -25.49 -0.59 -38.19
N ARG A 495 -24.24 -0.62 -38.70
CA ARG A 495 -23.65 -0.19 -39.99
C ARG A 495 -23.27 1.31 -40.01
N ILE A 496 -22.04 1.72 -40.32
CA ILE A 496 -20.96 1.17 -41.17
C ILE A 496 -19.61 1.30 -40.45
#